data_AF-A0A3B9LEE1-F1
#
_entry.id   AF-A0A3B9LEE1-F1
#
_cell.length_a   1.000
_cell.length_b   1.000
_cell.length_c   1.000
_cell.angle_alpha   90.00
_cell.angle_beta   90.00
_cell.angle_gamma   90.00
#
_symmetry.space_group_name_H-M   'P 1'
#
loop_
_entity.id
_entity.type
_entity.pdbx_description
1 polymer ?
#
loop_
_entity_poly.entity_id
_entity_poly.type
_entity_poly.pdbx_seq_one_letter_code
_entity_poly.pdbx_strand_id
1 'polypeptide(L)'
;MVFVDRNGHAVHAGYHLTELKAARFDTVDCGGQLNQWQETIVQLWVPADADDDYMTAAKFLKIFDKVRGLVPVNLDTEIRVEYGDENFFPSTYHVRSVTHERDRTRVLLEPPATTCKARDRRIATSVVPATPSCCAPSESCCAA
;
A
#
# COMPACT_ATOMS: atom_id res chain seq x y z
N MET A 1 -13.65 -8.03 11.05
CA MET A 1 -12.41 -7.57 10.39
C MET A 1 -12.29 -6.09 10.68
N VAL A 2 -11.15 -5.66 11.21
CA VAL A 2 -10.99 -4.30 11.74
C VAL A 2 -9.87 -3.62 10.98
N PHE A 3 -10.15 -2.45 10.43
CA PHE A 3 -9.17 -1.60 9.77
C PHE A 3 -8.65 -0.58 10.77
N VAL A 4 -7.34 -0.41 10.84
CA VAL A 4 -6.68 0.36 11.90
C VAL A 4 -5.49 1.15 11.37
N ASP A 5 -5.18 2.29 11.96
CA ASP A 5 -3.94 3.02 11.68
C ASP A 5 -2.80 2.60 12.65
N ARG A 6 -1.65 3.28 12.53
CA ARG A 6 -0.50 3.09 13.42
C ARG A 6 -0.68 3.67 14.82
N ASN A 7 -1.61 4.61 15.00
CA ASN A 7 -1.90 5.24 16.28
C ASN A 7 -2.95 4.44 17.09
N GLY A 8 -3.55 3.41 16.48
CA GLY A 8 -4.55 2.56 17.11
C GLY A 8 -5.98 3.00 16.85
N HIS A 9 -6.20 4.06 16.06
CA HIS A 9 -7.55 4.41 15.60
C HIS A 9 -8.07 3.30 14.69
N ALA A 10 -9.36 3.03 14.77
CA ALA A 10 -10.03 2.03 13.96
C ALA A 10 -11.16 2.67 13.17
N VAL A 11 -11.41 2.16 11.96
CA VAL A 11 -12.67 2.40 11.27
C VAL A 11 -13.79 1.91 12.18
N HIS A 12 -14.82 2.74 12.37
CA HIS A 12 -15.97 2.41 13.22
C HIS A 12 -16.65 1.11 12.77
N ALA A 13 -17.24 0.38 13.72
CA ALA A 13 -18.04 -0.81 13.39
C ALA A 13 -19.25 -0.44 12.52
N GLY A 14 -19.90 -1.45 11.93
CA GLY A 14 -21.04 -1.22 11.04
C GLY A 14 -20.68 -0.59 9.68
N TYR A 15 -19.38 -0.47 9.36
CA TYR A 15 -18.96 -0.03 8.04
C TYR A 15 -19.49 -0.95 6.93
N HIS A 16 -19.81 -0.34 5.79
CA HIS A 16 -20.21 -1.00 4.56
C HIS A 16 -19.06 -0.95 3.56
N LEU A 17 -18.84 -2.06 2.85
CA LEU A 17 -18.05 -2.05 1.62
C LEU A 17 -19.00 -1.62 0.50
N THR A 18 -18.86 -0.39 0.04
CA THR A 18 -19.82 0.24 -0.90
C THR A 18 -19.38 0.12 -2.35
N GLU A 19 -18.07 0.06 -2.61
CA GLU A 19 -17.54 0.00 -3.96
C GLU A 19 -16.24 -0.81 -4.02
N LEU A 20 -16.01 -1.47 -5.15
CA LEU A 20 -14.73 -2.06 -5.51
C LEU A 20 -14.35 -1.55 -6.90
N LYS A 21 -13.19 -0.91 -7.00
CA LYS A 21 -12.69 -0.25 -8.20
C LYS A 21 -11.47 -1.03 -8.71
N ALA A 22 -11.50 -1.47 -9.97
CA ALA A 22 -10.32 -1.95 -10.68
C ALA A 22 -9.68 -0.76 -11.40
N ALA A 23 -8.63 -0.18 -10.80
CA ALA A 23 -7.99 1.03 -11.29
C ALA A 23 -6.73 0.70 -12.09
N ARG A 24 -6.54 1.40 -13.21
CA ARG A 24 -5.29 1.38 -13.99
C ARG A 24 -4.73 2.79 -14.02
N PHE A 25 -3.46 2.92 -13.68
CA PHE A 25 -2.73 4.18 -13.69
C PHE A 25 -1.72 4.17 -14.81
N ASP A 26 -1.81 5.15 -15.70
CA ASP A 26 -0.80 5.48 -16.70
C ASP A 26 -0.29 6.90 -16.37
N THR A 27 0.96 7.01 -15.92
CA THR A 27 1.49 8.28 -15.37
C THR A 27 2.88 8.59 -15.89
N VAL A 28 3.24 9.87 -15.90
CA VAL A 28 4.60 10.33 -16.22
C VAL A 28 5.14 11.09 -15.03
N ASP A 29 6.34 10.73 -14.57
CA ASP A 29 6.99 11.48 -13.49
C ASP A 29 7.78 12.69 -14.01
N CYS A 30 8.25 13.54 -13.11
CA CYS A 30 8.97 14.76 -13.48
C CYS A 30 10.29 14.52 -14.24
N GLY A 31 10.79 13.28 -14.30
CA GLY A 31 11.93 12.89 -15.12
C GLY A 31 11.55 12.40 -16.52
N GLY A 32 10.27 12.50 -16.90
CA GLY A 32 9.76 12.06 -18.21
C GLY A 32 9.59 10.54 -18.34
N GLN A 33 9.70 9.77 -17.26
CA GLN A 33 9.54 8.32 -17.30
C GLN A 33 8.06 7.93 -17.18
N LEU A 34 7.62 7.05 -18.07
CA LEU A 34 6.29 6.42 -18.02
C LEU A 34 6.27 5.39 -16.90
N ASN A 35 5.24 5.42 -16.05
CA ASN A 35 4.98 4.45 -15.00
C ASN A 35 3.55 3.94 -15.16
N GLN A 36 3.39 2.62 -15.20
CA GLN A 36 2.10 1.95 -15.34
C GLN A 36 1.94 0.94 -14.22
N TRP A 37 0.79 0.98 -13.54
CA TRP A 37 0.42 -0.05 -12.57
C TRP A 37 -1.10 -0.15 -12.46
N GLN A 38 -1.55 -1.17 -11.75
CA GLN A 38 -2.96 -1.39 -11.45
C GLN A 38 -3.12 -1.48 -9.93
N GLU A 39 -4.28 -1.04 -9.44
CA GLU A 39 -4.67 -1.15 -8.03
C GLU A 39 -6.11 -1.63 -7.95
N THR A 40 -6.42 -2.37 -6.89
CA THR A 40 -7.81 -2.69 -6.51
C THR A 40 -8.19 -1.85 -5.30
N ILE A 41 -9.13 -0.93 -5.47
CA ILE A 41 -9.52 0.00 -4.39
C ILE A 41 -10.87 -0.46 -3.82
N VAL A 42 -10.92 -0.75 -2.53
CA VAL A 42 -12.18 -1.01 -1.82
C VAL A 42 -12.59 0.23 -1.05
N GLN A 43 -13.82 0.68 -1.25
CA GLN A 43 -14.37 1.84 -0.56
C GLN A 43 -15.19 1.39 0.65
N LEU A 44 -14.88 1.98 1.80
CA LEU A 44 -15.62 1.81 3.03
C LEU A 44 -16.45 3.07 3.34
N TRP A 45 -17.59 2.87 3.96
CA TRP A 45 -18.45 3.95 4.43
C TRP A 45 -19.19 3.53 5.70
N VAL A 46 -19.30 4.44 6.67
CA VAL A 46 -20.01 4.18 7.93
C VAL A 46 -21.31 4.99 7.93
N PRO A 47 -22.49 4.34 8.00
CA PRO A 47 -23.76 5.05 8.16
C PRO A 47 -23.86 5.76 9.51
N ALA A 48 -24.74 6.76 9.60
CA ALA A 48 -24.98 7.48 10.86
C ALA A 48 -25.63 6.58 11.93
N ASP A 49 -26.39 5.58 11.50
CA ASP A 49 -27.08 4.56 12.30
C ASP A 49 -26.37 3.20 12.20
N ALA A 50 -25.04 3.21 12.21
CA ALA A 50 -24.23 2.00 12.09
C ALA A 50 -24.47 0.99 13.23
N ASP A 51 -24.49 -0.28 12.85
CA ASP A 51 -24.48 -1.40 13.80
C ASP A 51 -23.12 -1.48 14.52
N ASP A 52 -23.08 -2.15 15.67
CA ASP A 52 -21.85 -2.35 16.46
C ASP A 52 -20.98 -3.51 15.96
N ASP A 53 -21.40 -4.19 14.88
CA ASP A 53 -20.72 -5.37 14.36
C ASP A 53 -19.71 -5.06 13.25
N TYR A 54 -18.54 -5.67 13.34
CA TYR A 54 -17.55 -5.62 12.27
C TYR A 54 -17.85 -6.65 11.18
N MET A 55 -17.73 -6.24 9.91
CA MET A 55 -17.80 -7.17 8.78
C MET A 55 -16.80 -8.32 8.94
N THR A 56 -17.25 -9.56 8.74
CA THR A 56 -16.36 -10.73 8.77
C THR A 56 -15.51 -10.80 7.49
N ALA A 57 -14.31 -11.39 7.58
CA ALA A 57 -13.47 -11.61 6.40
C ALA A 57 -14.18 -12.47 5.33
N ALA A 58 -15.01 -13.43 5.76
CA ALA A 58 -15.83 -14.24 4.87
C ALA A 58 -16.87 -13.41 4.10
N LYS A 59 -17.53 -12.43 4.75
CA LYS A 59 -18.47 -11.51 4.07
C LYS A 59 -17.73 -10.62 3.07
N PHE A 60 -16.56 -10.10 3.45
CA PHE A 60 -15.71 -9.32 2.55
C PHE A 60 -15.33 -10.11 1.29
N LEU A 61 -14.83 -11.34 1.45
CA LEU A 61 -14.43 -12.20 0.33
C LEU A 61 -15.61 -12.54 -0.59
N LYS A 62 -16.81 -12.78 -0.03
CA LYS A 62 -18.02 -13.00 -0.85
C LYS A 62 -18.36 -11.79 -1.73
N ILE A 63 -18.20 -10.57 -1.21
CA ILE A 63 -18.42 -9.34 -1.98
C ILE A 63 -17.36 -9.22 -3.08
N PHE A 64 -16.09 -9.41 -2.72
CA PHE A 64 -14.97 -9.39 -3.65
C PHE A 64 -15.16 -10.40 -4.80
N ASP A 65 -15.52 -11.64 -4.47
CA ASP A 65 -15.78 -12.73 -5.43
C ASP A 65 -16.93 -12.42 -6.39
N LYS A 66 -17.98 -11.77 -5.88
CA LYS A 66 -19.10 -11.33 -6.71
C LYS A 66 -18.67 -10.26 -7.70
N VAL A 67 -17.87 -9.27 -7.27
CA VAL A 67 -17.45 -8.16 -8.14
C VAL A 67 -16.45 -8.63 -9.19
N ARG A 68 -15.49 -9.50 -8.86
CA ARG A 68 -14.54 -10.02 -9.85
C ARG A 68 -15.19 -10.87 -10.96
N GLY A 69 -16.43 -11.33 -10.75
CA GLY A 69 -17.23 -11.97 -11.79
C GLY A 69 -17.86 -10.97 -12.78
N LEU A 70 -17.93 -9.68 -12.43
CA LEU A 70 -18.53 -8.61 -13.22
C LEU A 70 -17.48 -7.73 -13.90
N VAL A 71 -16.38 -7.45 -13.20
CA VAL A 71 -15.28 -6.61 -13.67
C VAL A 71 -13.98 -7.41 -13.59
N PRO A 72 -13.13 -7.39 -14.62
CA PRO A 72 -11.81 -8.01 -14.54
C PRO A 72 -10.98 -7.36 -13.43
N VAL A 73 -10.75 -8.10 -12.34
CA VAL A 73 -9.89 -7.69 -11.23
C VAL A 73 -8.60 -8.51 -11.32
N ASN A 74 -7.46 -7.83 -11.42
CA ASN A 74 -6.16 -8.49 -11.36
C ASN A 74 -5.78 -8.73 -9.89
N LEU A 75 -5.68 -10.01 -9.52
CA LEU A 75 -5.45 -10.44 -8.14
C LEU A 75 -4.00 -10.20 -7.66
N ASP A 76 -3.08 -9.93 -8.59
CA ASP A 76 -1.69 -9.61 -8.29
C ASP A 76 -1.46 -8.10 -8.04
N THR A 77 -2.54 -7.31 -8.06
CA THR A 77 -2.48 -5.86 -7.81
C THR A 77 -2.51 -5.52 -6.34
N GLU A 78 -1.93 -4.37 -6.00
CA GLU A 78 -2.04 -3.85 -4.64
C GLU A 78 -3.49 -3.52 -4.30
N ILE A 79 -3.96 -3.98 -3.14
CA ILE A 79 -5.26 -3.58 -2.60
C ILE A 79 -5.09 -2.29 -1.78
N ARG A 80 -5.96 -1.32 -2.06
CA ARG A 80 -6.10 -0.08 -1.31
C ARG A 80 -7.45 0.02 -0.63
N VAL A 81 -7.51 0.75 0.47
CA VAL A 81 -8.75 1.04 1.19
C VAL A 81 -9.04 2.53 1.10
N GLU A 82 -10.12 2.89 0.44
CA GLU A 82 -10.63 4.26 0.42
C GLU A 82 -11.60 4.46 1.59
N TYR A 83 -11.28 5.41 2.45
CA TYR A 83 -12.06 5.71 3.65
C TYR A 83 -11.78 7.13 4.16
N GLY A 84 -12.70 7.68 4.94
CA GLY A 84 -12.46 8.88 5.74
C GLY A 84 -13.54 9.17 6.77
N ASP A 85 -13.12 9.70 7.91
CA ASP A 85 -13.94 10.18 9.03
C ASP A 85 -13.14 11.22 9.85
N GLU A 86 -13.51 11.47 11.11
CA GLU A 86 -12.81 12.39 12.01
C GLU A 86 -11.39 11.94 12.42
N ASN A 87 -11.11 10.64 12.38
CA ASN A 87 -9.80 10.05 12.73
C ASN A 87 -8.98 9.69 11.48
N PHE A 88 -9.64 9.49 10.34
CA PHE A 88 -9.05 9.13 9.06
C PHE A 88 -9.31 10.25 8.04
N PHE A 89 -8.29 11.03 7.71
CA PHE A 89 -8.44 12.00 6.61
C PHE A 89 -8.85 11.30 5.31
N PRO A 90 -9.92 11.73 4.62
CA PRO A 90 -10.41 11.07 3.41
C PRO A 90 -9.31 10.81 2.37
N SER A 91 -8.98 9.55 2.16
CA SER A 91 -7.87 9.15 1.31
C SER A 91 -7.96 7.68 0.87
N THR A 92 -7.03 7.28 0.00
CA THR A 92 -6.85 5.91 -0.47
C THR A 92 -5.62 5.32 0.23
N TYR A 93 -5.86 4.61 1.33
CA TYR A 93 -4.84 4.05 2.20
C TYR A 93 -4.21 2.78 1.64
N HIS A 94 -2.92 2.60 1.88
CA HIS A 94 -2.20 1.34 1.65
C HIS A 94 -2.58 0.31 2.73
N VAL A 95 -2.71 -0.96 2.33
CA VAL A 95 -2.73 -2.07 3.29
C VAL A 95 -1.30 -2.47 3.61
N ARG A 96 -0.81 -2.07 4.78
CA ARG A 96 0.56 -2.36 5.21
C ARG A 96 0.75 -3.81 5.63
N SER A 97 -0.21 -4.34 6.38
CA SER A 97 -0.18 -5.72 6.85
C SER A 97 -1.59 -6.20 7.20
N VAL A 98 -1.76 -7.52 7.15
CA VAL A 98 -2.95 -8.22 7.61
C VAL A 98 -2.52 -9.24 8.65
N THR A 99 -3.04 -9.12 9.86
CA THR A 99 -2.75 -10.03 10.97
C THR A 99 -4.02 -10.71 11.45
N HIS A 100 -3.92 -12.00 11.74
CA HIS A 100 -5.02 -12.76 12.30
C HIS A 100 -4.81 -12.93 13.81
N GLU A 101 -5.74 -12.39 14.58
CA GLU A 101 -5.85 -12.57 16.04
C GLU A 101 -6.97 -13.58 16.32
N ARG A 102 -7.08 -14.07 17.57
CA ARG A 102 -7.99 -15.19 17.93
C ARG A 102 -9.44 -15.03 17.46
N ASP A 103 -9.97 -13.82 17.43
CA ASP A 103 -11.36 -13.50 17.12
C ASP A 103 -11.53 -12.54 15.94
N ARG A 104 -10.43 -11.97 15.42
CA ARG A 104 -10.49 -10.86 14.46
C ARG A 104 -9.33 -10.88 13.47
N THR A 105 -9.61 -10.46 12.25
CA THR A 105 -8.58 -10.10 11.28
C THR A 105 -8.37 -8.59 11.36
N ARG A 106 -7.14 -8.16 11.62
CA ARG A 106 -6.73 -6.76 11.74
C ARG A 106 -5.97 -6.37 10.47
N VAL A 107 -6.35 -5.25 9.86
CA VAL A 107 -5.78 -4.72 8.62
C VAL A 107 -5.18 -3.36 8.91
N LEU A 108 -3.84 -3.27 8.88
CA LEU A 108 -3.12 -2.04 9.15
C LEU A 108 -3.13 -1.14 7.90
N LEU A 109 -3.67 0.06 8.04
CA LEU A 109 -3.77 1.09 7.03
C LEU A 109 -2.66 2.13 7.20
N GLU A 110 -2.11 2.57 6.08
CA GLU A 110 -1.13 3.66 6.02
C GLU A 110 -1.54 4.71 4.98
N PRO A 111 -1.45 6.00 5.31
CA PRO A 111 -1.77 7.05 4.36
C PRO A 111 -0.79 7.01 3.17
N PRO A 112 -1.20 7.45 1.98
CA PRO A 112 -0.30 7.54 0.85
C PRO A 112 0.83 8.52 1.14
N ALA A 113 2.06 8.14 0.80
CA ALA A 113 3.24 9.00 0.92
C ALA A 113 3.58 9.61 -0.44
N THR A 114 3.61 10.93 -0.53
CA THR A 114 4.02 11.62 -1.76
C THR A 114 5.53 11.62 -1.89
N THR A 115 6.02 11.29 -3.08
CA THR A 115 7.45 11.31 -3.37
C THR A 115 7.74 11.58 -4.84
N CYS A 116 8.95 12.03 -5.12
CA CYS A 116 9.46 12.21 -6.48
C CYS A 116 10.17 10.93 -6.94
N LYS A 117 9.47 10.09 -7.71
CA LYS A 117 10.03 8.82 -8.24
C LYS A 117 11.37 9.01 -8.97
N ALA A 118 11.51 10.10 -9.73
CA ALA A 118 12.76 10.41 -10.43
C ALA A 118 13.92 10.74 -9.47
N ARG A 119 13.65 11.49 -8.39
CA ARG A 119 14.63 11.75 -7.32
C ARG A 119 15.01 10.44 -6.63
N ASP A 120 14.03 9.63 -6.29
CA ASP A 120 14.24 8.40 -5.53
C ASP A 120 15.10 7.40 -6.32
N ARG A 121 14.86 7.27 -7.64
CA ARG A 121 15.74 6.48 -8.53
C ARG A 121 17.18 7.00 -8.55
N ARG A 122 17.38 8.34 -8.62
CA ARG A 122 18.73 8.92 -8.55
C ARG A 122 19.43 8.61 -7.23
N ILE A 123 18.71 8.71 -6.11
CA ILE A 123 19.28 8.37 -4.79
C ILE A 123 19.67 6.89 -4.75
N ALA A 124 18.80 5.99 -5.21
CA ALA A 124 19.06 4.54 -5.22
C ALA A 124 20.32 4.18 -6.04
N THR A 125 20.56 4.86 -7.17
CA THR A 125 21.77 4.62 -7.99
C THR A 125 23.05 5.19 -7.38
N SER A 126 22.96 6.16 -6.47
CA SER A 126 24.12 6.77 -5.81
C SER A 126 24.65 5.94 -4.65
N VAL A 127 23.89 4.95 -4.17
CA VAL A 127 24.31 4.00 -3.13
C VAL A 127 25.07 2.84 -3.78
N VAL A 128 26.25 3.12 -4.33
CA VAL A 128 27.24 2.09 -4.65
C VAL A 128 27.97 1.75 -3.35
N PRO A 129 28.17 0.47 -2.96
CA PRO A 129 29.03 0.16 -1.83
C PRO A 129 30.41 0.74 -2.11
N ALA A 130 30.98 1.45 -1.15
CA ALA A 130 32.34 1.97 -1.24
C ALA A 130 33.27 0.81 -1.63
N THR A 131 33.66 0.74 -2.90
CA THR A 131 34.76 -0.10 -3.33
C THR A 131 35.97 0.39 -2.55
N PRO A 132 36.68 -0.47 -1.77
CA PRO A 132 37.91 -0.05 -1.15
C PRO A 132 38.85 0.37 -2.27
N SER A 133 39.20 1.65 -2.24
CA SER A 133 40.16 2.29 -3.11
C SER A 133 41.42 1.41 -3.20
N CYS A 134 41.78 1.07 -4.43
CA CYS A 134 43.06 0.46 -4.80
C CYS A 134 44.21 1.38 -4.36
N CYS A 135 44.65 1.23 -3.11
CA CYS A 135 45.95 1.71 -2.65
C CYS A 135 46.86 0.50 -2.50
N ALA A 136 47.42 0.04 -3.61
CA ALA A 136 48.63 -0.77 -3.58
C ALA A 136 49.82 0.21 -3.54
N PRO A 137 50.66 0.22 -2.49
CA PRO A 137 51.96 0.85 -2.58
C PRO A 137 52.84 0.02 -3.50
N SER A 138 53.35 0.63 -4.56
CA SER A 138 54.40 0.09 -5.39
C SER A 138 55.72 0.06 -4.59
N GLU A 139 56.13 -1.11 -4.09
CA GLU A 139 57.50 -1.31 -3.60
C GLU A 139 58.32 -2.08 -4.64
N SER A 140 58.96 -1.30 -5.51
CA SER A 140 60.36 -1.43 -5.96
C SER A 140 61.01 -2.83 -5.93
N CYS A 141 61.12 -3.43 -7.12
CA CYS A 141 62.25 -4.29 -7.46
C CYS A 141 63.56 -3.48 -7.48
N CYS A 142 64.49 -3.75 -6.56
CA CYS A 142 65.94 -3.59 -6.76
C CYS A 142 66.73 -4.36 -5.67
N ALA A 143 67.85 -4.94 -6.10
CA ALA A 143 68.66 -5.99 -5.48
C ALA A 143 69.50 -5.60 -4.25
N ALA A 144 69.76 -6.59 -3.37
CA ALA A 144 71.10 -7.08 -2.99
C ALA A 144 70.96 -8.30 -2.05
#